data_AF-A0A087BBT2-F1
#
_entry.id   AF-A0A087BBT2-F1
#
_cell.length_a   1.000
_cell.length_b   1.000
_cell.length_c   1.000
_cell.angle_alpha   90.00
_cell.angle_beta   90.00
_cell.angle_gamma   90.00
#
_symmetry.space_group_name_H-M   'P 1'
#
loop_
_entity.id
_entity.type
_entity.pdbx_description
1 polymer ?
#
loop_
_entity_poly.entity_id
_entity_poly.type
_entity_poly.pdbx_seq_one_letter_code
_entity_poly.pdbx_strand_id
1 'polypeptide(L)'
;MENRCAAPISWDVSPSALAVPDIDTNIGLMHTLFALEDLRGLKVGQIDGELCLRLDKHKGLEYISMFDMLSAWYEQEEKYRNGEITKEEYDQWRYNYPKYDTYSRRAKVPSQEISDLFTK
;
A
#
# COMPACT_ATOMS: atom_id res chain seq x y z
N MET A 1 -44.30 11.25 17.33
CA MET A 1 -43.53 11.79 16.20
C MET A 1 -42.10 11.34 16.38
N GLU A 2 -41.69 10.34 15.61
CA GLU A 2 -40.35 9.73 15.64
C GLU A 2 -39.30 10.72 15.12
N ASN A 3 -38.38 11.14 16.00
CA ASN A 3 -37.11 11.67 15.56
C ASN A 3 -36.16 10.49 15.37
N ARG A 4 -36.20 9.90 14.17
CA ARG A 4 -35.13 9.00 13.73
C ARG A 4 -33.85 9.83 13.63
N CYS A 5 -32.99 9.73 14.64
CA CYS A 5 -31.60 10.15 14.52
C CYS A 5 -31.01 9.42 13.32
N ALA A 6 -30.65 10.17 12.27
CA ALA A 6 -29.82 9.64 11.21
C ALA A 6 -28.52 9.17 11.87
N ALA A 7 -28.30 7.86 11.90
CA ALA A 7 -27.02 7.30 12.30
C ALA A 7 -25.96 7.89 11.33
N PRO A 8 -24.86 8.47 11.84
CA PRO A 8 -23.79 8.93 10.98
C PRO A 8 -23.32 7.72 10.18
N ILE A 9 -23.27 7.87 8.85
CA ILE A 9 -22.65 6.90 7.96
C ILE A 9 -21.16 6.90 8.33
N SER A 10 -20.79 6.02 9.25
CA SER A 10 -19.41 5.74 9.58
C SER A 10 -18.83 4.99 8.39
N TRP A 11 -18.29 5.73 7.43
CA TRP A 11 -17.32 5.15 6.51
C TRP A 11 -16.15 4.67 7.37
N ASP A 12 -16.07 3.36 7.63
CA ASP A 12 -14.91 2.67 8.22
C ASP A 12 -13.79 2.66 7.17
N VAL A 13 -13.35 3.86 6.79
CA VAL A 13 -12.22 4.10 5.90
C VAL A 13 -11.14 4.78 6.72
N SER A 14 -9.88 4.38 6.52
CA SER A 14 -8.76 4.99 7.22
C SER A 14 -8.72 6.50 6.94
N PRO A 15 -8.55 7.38 7.95
CA PRO A 15 -8.38 8.82 7.72
C PRO A 15 -7.22 9.15 6.75
N SER A 16 -6.25 8.25 6.64
CA SER A 16 -5.15 8.38 5.66
C SER A 16 -5.63 8.28 4.22
N ALA A 17 -6.74 7.58 3.94
CA ALA A 17 -7.35 7.50 2.62
C ALA A 17 -8.02 8.82 2.20
N LEU A 18 -8.30 9.72 3.15
CA LEU A 18 -8.88 11.05 2.91
C LEU A 18 -7.81 12.16 2.84
N ALA A 19 -6.55 11.85 3.15
CA ALA A 19 -5.44 12.80 3.22
C ALA A 19 -4.55 12.76 1.96
N VAL A 20 -5.11 12.37 0.82
CA VAL A 20 -4.40 12.36 -0.46
C VAL A 20 -4.18 13.82 -0.89
N PRO A 21 -2.95 14.23 -1.27
CA PRO A 21 -2.71 15.57 -1.83
C PRO A 21 -3.57 15.78 -3.10
N ASP A 22 -3.70 17.03 -3.55
CA ASP A 22 -4.42 17.39 -4.79
C ASP A 22 -3.75 16.73 -6.03
N ILE A 23 -4.07 15.46 -6.24
CA ILE A 23 -3.64 14.61 -7.36
C ILE A 23 -4.65 14.63 -8.51
N ASP A 24 -5.70 15.45 -8.42
CA ASP A 24 -6.81 15.45 -9.36
C ASP A 24 -6.38 15.95 -10.76
N THR A 25 -5.21 16.60 -10.86
CA THR A 25 -4.59 16.96 -12.13
C THR A 25 -3.35 16.12 -12.42
N ASN A 26 -3.09 15.85 -13.70
CA ASN A 26 -1.86 15.17 -14.15
C ASN A 26 -0.60 15.88 -13.64
N ILE A 27 -0.60 17.22 -13.55
CA ILE A 27 0.52 18.00 -13.03
C ILE A 27 0.71 17.75 -11.53
N GLY A 28 -0.38 17.77 -10.75
CA GLY A 28 -0.36 17.47 -9.31
C GLY A 28 0.11 16.03 -9.02
N LEU A 29 -0.36 15.07 -9.82
CA LEU A 29 0.11 13.69 -9.77
C LEU A 29 1.63 13.61 -10.02
N MET A 30 2.15 14.27 -11.06
CA MET A 30 3.58 14.25 -11.35
C MET A 30 4.42 14.87 -10.23
N HIS A 31 4.01 16.00 -9.65
CA HIS A 31 4.69 16.57 -8.48
C HIS A 31 4.68 15.64 -7.27
N THR A 32 3.59 14.90 -7.07
CA THR A 32 3.51 13.88 -6.03
C THR A 32 4.50 12.74 -6.28
N LEU A 33 4.60 12.25 -7.52
CA LEU A 33 5.59 11.24 -7.90
C LEU A 33 7.03 11.71 -7.70
N PHE A 34 7.35 12.97 -8.03
CA PHE A 34 8.67 13.55 -7.77
C PHE A 34 8.99 13.60 -6.28
N ALA A 35 8.03 14.02 -5.44
CA ALA A 35 8.21 13.99 -3.99
C ALA A 35 8.45 12.56 -3.46
N LEU A 36 7.74 11.56 -4.00
CA LEU A 36 7.96 10.16 -3.65
C LEU A 36 9.32 9.64 -4.13
N GLU A 37 9.83 10.13 -5.26
CA GLU A 37 11.19 9.81 -5.71
C GLU A 37 12.24 10.29 -4.70
N ASP A 38 12.13 11.54 -4.26
CA ASP A 38 13.09 12.13 -3.33
C ASP A 38 13.00 11.51 -1.93
N LEU A 39 11.77 11.40 -1.40
CA LEU A 39 11.51 11.03 -0.01
C LEU A 39 11.53 9.51 0.20
N ARG A 40 11.01 8.73 -0.76
CA ARG A 40 10.80 7.29 -0.60
C ARG A 40 11.66 6.44 -1.54
N GLY A 41 12.38 7.06 -2.48
CA GLY A 41 13.21 6.30 -3.43
C GLY A 41 12.41 5.59 -4.51
N LEU A 42 11.23 6.13 -4.84
CA LEU A 42 10.53 5.73 -6.06
C LEU A 42 11.36 6.15 -7.28
N LYS A 43 11.43 5.33 -8.32
CA LYS A 43 12.14 5.67 -9.56
C LYS A 43 11.30 5.28 -10.76
N VAL A 44 11.36 6.09 -11.80
CA VAL A 44 10.87 5.66 -13.12
C VAL A 44 11.88 4.72 -13.77
N GLY A 45 11.38 3.67 -14.41
CA GLY A 45 12.16 2.70 -15.18
C GLY A 45 11.35 2.18 -16.37
N GLN A 46 11.94 1.22 -17.08
CA GLN A 46 11.28 0.54 -18.19
C GLN A 46 11.41 -0.97 -18.02
N ILE A 47 10.30 -1.69 -18.21
CA ILE A 47 10.24 -3.16 -18.24
C ILE A 47 9.44 -3.53 -19.49
N ASP A 48 9.98 -4.40 -20.33
CA ASP A 48 9.34 -4.87 -21.57
C ASP A 48 8.80 -3.76 -22.50
N GLY A 49 9.48 -2.60 -22.51
CA GLY A 49 9.09 -1.44 -23.31
C GLY A 49 8.07 -0.51 -22.63
N GLU A 50 7.47 -0.92 -21.51
CA GLU A 50 6.51 -0.13 -20.74
C GLU A 50 7.18 0.67 -19.63
N LEU A 51 6.73 1.91 -19.43
CA LEU A 51 7.21 2.73 -18.33
C LEU A 51 6.60 2.23 -17.01
N CYS A 52 7.46 1.96 -16.03
CA CYS A 52 7.06 1.46 -14.72
C CYS A 52 7.64 2.31 -13.59
N LEU A 53 6.94 2.35 -12.46
CA LEU A 53 7.47 2.84 -11.20
C LEU A 53 8.12 1.67 -10.46
N ARG A 54 9.35 1.85 -9.97
CA ARG A 54 10.11 0.83 -9.24
C ARG A 54 10.76 1.41 -8.00
N LEU A 55 11.00 0.56 -7.00
CA LEU A 55 11.72 0.97 -5.79
C LEU A 55 13.23 0.97 -6.00
N ASP A 56 13.91 1.97 -5.46
CA ASP A 56 15.36 2.03 -5.40
C ASP A 56 15.91 1.12 -4.30
N LYS A 57 16.54 0.01 -4.71
CA LYS A 57 17.16 -0.98 -3.82
C LYS A 57 18.31 -0.42 -2.97
N HIS A 58 18.84 0.75 -3.34
CA HIS A 58 19.96 1.37 -2.64
C HIS A 58 19.54 2.20 -1.42
N LYS A 59 18.23 2.39 -1.18
CA LYS A 59 17.69 3.19 -0.07
C LYS A 59 17.60 2.45 1.29
N GLY A 60 18.12 1.22 1.39
CA GLY A 60 18.27 0.51 2.67
C GLY A 60 16.93 0.16 3.34
N LEU A 61 16.73 0.57 4.59
CA LEU A 61 15.54 0.19 5.38
C LEU A 61 14.21 0.74 4.81
N GLU A 62 14.24 1.93 4.20
CA GLU A 62 13.05 2.50 3.55
C GLU A 62 12.58 1.65 2.36
N TYR A 63 13.54 1.05 1.63
CA TYR A 63 13.23 0.09 0.56
C TYR A 63 12.51 -1.13 1.12
N ILE A 64 12.98 -1.71 2.23
CA ILE A 64 12.38 -2.92 2.83
C ILE A 64 10.93 -2.64 3.25
N SER A 65 10.69 -1.54 3.96
CA SER A 65 9.34 -1.19 4.39
C SER A 65 8.39 -0.97 3.22
N MET A 66 8.78 -0.22 2.19
CA MET A 66 7.91 -0.03 1.03
C MET A 66 7.74 -1.29 0.21
N PHE A 67 8.77 -2.12 0.11
CA PHE A 67 8.69 -3.39 -0.60
C PHE A 67 7.65 -4.30 0.02
N ASP A 68 7.60 -4.40 1.35
CA ASP A 68 6.57 -5.18 2.05
C ASP A 68 5.16 -4.62 1.80
N MET A 69 5.00 -3.29 1.87
CA MET A 69 3.71 -2.62 1.63
C MET A 69 3.21 -2.84 0.19
N LEU A 70 4.09 -2.70 -0.81
CA LEU A 70 3.76 -2.94 -2.21
C LEU A 70 3.52 -4.42 -2.50
N SER A 71 4.25 -5.33 -1.84
CA SER A 71 4.04 -6.77 -1.98
C SER A 71 2.68 -7.20 -1.44
N ALA A 72 2.26 -6.63 -0.31
CA ALA A 72 0.92 -6.85 0.23
C ALA A 72 -0.18 -6.38 -0.72
N TRP A 73 0.00 -5.22 -1.34
CA TRP A 73 -0.93 -4.72 -2.36
C TRP A 73 -0.94 -5.61 -3.61
N TYR A 74 0.23 -5.99 -4.12
CA TYR A 74 0.36 -6.88 -5.28
C TYR A 74 -0.35 -8.23 -5.05
N GLU A 75 -0.22 -8.82 -3.86
CA GLU A 75 -0.91 -10.08 -3.53
C GLU A 75 -2.44 -9.93 -3.60
N GLN A 76 -3.00 -8.82 -3.12
CA GLN A 76 -4.44 -8.58 -3.18
C GLN A 76 -4.91 -8.34 -4.62
N GLU A 77 -4.11 -7.64 -5.43
CA GLU A 77 -4.39 -7.44 -6.86
C GLU A 77 -4.37 -8.77 -7.64
N GLU A 78 -3.41 -9.65 -7.34
CA GLU A 78 -3.35 -11.01 -7.92
C GLU A 78 -4.58 -11.84 -7.55
N LYS A 79 -4.96 -11.85 -6.27
CA LYS A 79 -6.19 -12.54 -5.81
C LYS A 79 -7.42 -12.03 -6.52
N TYR A 80 -7.54 -10.71 -6.67
CA TYR A 80 -8.66 -10.11 -7.38
C TYR A 80 -8.67 -10.50 -8.87
N ARG A 81 -7.53 -10.41 -9.54
CA ARG A 81 -7.37 -10.78 -10.96
C ARG A 81 -7.62 -12.26 -11.22
N ASN A 82 -7.29 -13.13 -10.28
CA ASN A 82 -7.56 -14.57 -10.35
C ASN A 82 -8.99 -14.95 -9.97
N GLY A 83 -9.79 -14.00 -9.48
CA GLY A 83 -11.16 -14.24 -9.01
C GLY A 83 -11.24 -14.96 -7.66
N GLU A 84 -10.16 -14.96 -6.87
CA GLU A 84 -10.13 -15.52 -5.51
C GLU A 84 -10.87 -14.62 -4.51
N ILE A 85 -10.92 -13.32 -4.78
CA ILE A 85 -11.67 -12.33 -4.02
C ILE A 85 -12.53 -11.48 -4.96
N THR A 86 -13.63 -10.98 -4.45
CA THR A 86 -14.52 -10.04 -5.14
C THR A 86 -13.93 -8.63 -5.15
N LYS A 87 -14.49 -7.75 -6.00
CA LYS A 87 -14.11 -6.34 -6.02
C LYS A 87 -14.40 -5.67 -4.68
N GLU A 88 -15.51 -6.04 -4.05
CA GLU A 88 -15.94 -5.53 -2.76
C GLU A 88 -14.96 -5.91 -1.64
N GLU A 89 -14.45 -7.15 -1.63
CA GLU A 89 -13.43 -7.60 -0.69
C GLU A 89 -12.09 -6.89 -0.90
N TYR A 90 -11.69 -6.70 -2.16
CA TYR A 90 -10.51 -5.92 -2.52
C TYR A 90 -10.63 -4.45 -2.09
N ASP A 91 -11.77 -3.81 -2.37
CA ASP A 91 -12.07 -2.44 -1.95
C ASP A 91 -12.10 -2.32 -0.42
N GLN A 92 -12.70 -3.29 0.27
CA GLN A 92 -12.71 -3.35 1.73
C GLN A 92 -11.29 -3.40 2.29
N TRP A 93 -10.40 -4.22 1.71
CA TRP A 93 -9.00 -4.27 2.10
C TRP A 93 -8.31 -2.92 1.87
N ARG A 94 -8.44 -2.33 0.68
CA ARG A 94 -7.78 -1.05 0.32
C ARG A 94 -8.22 0.10 1.22
N TYR A 95 -9.51 0.27 1.47
CA TYR A 95 -10.02 1.38 2.29
C TYR A 95 -9.65 1.26 3.77
N ASN A 96 -9.36 0.04 4.23
CA ASN A 96 -9.01 -0.25 5.61
C ASN A 96 -7.51 -0.50 5.82
N TYR A 97 -6.66 -0.38 4.80
CA TYR A 97 -5.23 -0.63 4.94
C TYR A 97 -4.62 0.25 6.05
N PRO A 98 -3.77 -0.30 6.96
CA PRO A 98 -3.24 -1.67 7.00
C PRO A 98 -4.01 -2.64 7.93
N LYS A 99 -5.23 -2.32 8.38
CA LYS A 99 -6.00 -3.08 9.39
C LYS A 99 -6.16 -4.57 9.05
N TYR A 100 -6.41 -4.89 7.78
CA TYR A 100 -6.57 -6.26 7.29
C TYR A 100 -5.31 -6.85 6.67
N ASP A 101 -4.21 -6.11 6.69
CA ASP A 101 -2.94 -6.60 6.16
C ASP A 101 -2.38 -7.72 7.06
N THR A 102 -1.94 -8.80 6.42
CA THR A 102 -1.30 -9.96 7.06
C THR A 102 0.22 -9.85 6.99
N TYR A 103 0.78 -9.06 6.06
CA TYR A 103 2.23 -8.86 5.91
C TYR A 103 2.82 -8.08 7.08
N SER A 104 2.17 -6.98 7.50
CA SER A 104 2.56 -6.24 8.71
C SER A 104 2.53 -7.08 10.00
N ARG A 105 1.78 -8.20 10.03
CA ARG A 105 1.82 -9.19 11.12
C ARG A 105 3.01 -10.15 11.01
N ARG A 106 3.45 -10.52 9.80
CA ARG A 106 4.66 -11.33 9.59
C ARG A 106 5.94 -10.56 9.91
N ALA A 107 6.05 -9.29 9.55
CA ALA A 107 7.22 -8.46 9.86
C ALA A 107 7.46 -8.29 11.37
N LYS A 108 6.43 -8.50 12.22
CA LYS A 108 6.54 -8.47 13.68
C LYS A 108 6.99 -9.79 14.31
N VAL A 109 6.96 -10.89 13.57
CA VAL A 109 7.46 -12.18 14.05
C VAL A 109 8.85 -12.35 13.45
N PRO A 110 9.93 -12.37 14.24
CA PRO A 110 11.25 -12.70 13.72
C PRO A 110 11.15 -14.05 13.01
N SER A 111 11.34 -14.08 11.69
CA SER A 111 11.42 -15.34 10.97
C SER A 111 12.64 -16.10 11.47
N GLN A 112 12.51 -17.42 11.60
CA GLN A 112 13.57 -18.29 12.12
C GLN A 112 14.89 -18.09 11.33
N GLU A 113 14.78 -17.84 10.03
CA GLU A 113 15.91 -17.55 9.13
C GLU A 113 16.69 -16.27 9.49
N ILE A 114 16.02 -15.25 10.03
CA ILE A 114 16.68 -14.02 10.51
C ILE A 114 17.35 -14.26 11.87
N SER A 115 16.71 -15.05 12.77
CA SER A 115 17.31 -15.43 14.07
C SER A 115 18.61 -16.21 13.90
N ASP A 116 18.67 -17.11 12.92
CA ASP A 116 19.85 -17.93 12.66
C ASP A 116 21.02 -17.10 12.09
N LEU A 117 20.73 -15.95 11.48
CA LEU A 117 21.73 -15.01 10.96
C LEU A 117 22.41 -14.17 12.05
N PHE A 118 21.72 -13.93 13.18
CA PHE A 118 22.25 -13.15 14.32
C PHE A 118 22.87 -14.00 15.44
N THR A 119 22.84 -15.32 15.30
CA THR A 119 23.39 -16.26 16.29
C THR A 119 24.70 -16.91 15.82
N LYS A 120 25.29 -16.44 14.70
CA LYS A 120 26.54 -16.94 14.11
C LYS A 120 27.64 -15.89 14.05
#